data_AF-A0A1J5KDE7-F1
#
_entry.id   AF-A0A1J5KDE7-F1
#
_cell.length_a   1.000
_cell.length_b   1.000
_cell.length_c   1.000
_cell.angle_alpha   90.00
_cell.angle_beta   90.00
_cell.angle_gamma   90.00
#
_symmetry.space_group_name_H-M   'P 1'
#
loop_
_entity.id
_entity.type
_entity.pdbx_description
1 polymer ?
#
loop_
_entity_poly.entity_id
_entity_poly.type
_entity_poly.pdbx_seq_one_letter_code
_entity_poly.pdbx_strand_id
1 'polypeptide(L)' 'MKHKQKVDQLQKGVRSLLAKSGYAFSDEDKTLLEAILVELEEMSNNETDNSPDKVLKVLSLLLRFLKFFGIDDISGLF' A
#
# COMPACT_ATOMS: atom_id res chain seq x y z
N MET A 1 -11.19 7.75 -13.44
CA MET A 1 -9.89 8.18 -14.02
C MET A 1 -8.86 8.67 -13.00
N LYS A 2 -9.10 9.74 -12.20
CA LYS A 2 -8.10 10.24 -11.23
C LYS A 2 -7.76 9.26 -10.08
N HIS A 3 -8.72 8.45 -9.63
CA HIS A 3 -8.50 7.46 -8.55
C HIS A 3 -7.58 6.31 -8.98
N LYS A 4 -7.88 5.67 -10.11
CA LYS A 4 -7.04 4.63 -10.72
C LYS A 4 -5.59 5.08 -10.89
N GLN A 5 -5.40 6.30 -11.38
CA GLN A 5 -4.08 6.89 -11.58
C GLN A 5 -3.27 7.06 -10.28
N LYS A 6 -3.92 7.36 -9.15
CA LYS A 6 -3.28 7.45 -7.83
C LYS A 6 -2.94 6.06 -7.26
N VAL A 7 -3.84 5.08 -7.42
CA VAL A 7 -3.61 3.69 -6.98
C VAL A 7 -2.45 3.07 -7.76
N ASP A 8 -2.41 3.27 -9.09
CA ASP A 8 -1.32 2.77 -9.93
C ASP A 8 0.04 3.43 -9.60
N GLN A 9 0.04 4.70 -9.20
CA GLN A 9 1.25 5.38 -8.70
C GLN A 9 1.74 4.77 -7.39
N LEU A 10 0.82 4.43 -6.47
CA LEU A 10 1.16 3.80 -5.20
C LEU A 10 1.73 2.38 -5.42
N GLN A 11 1.13 1.59 -6.31
CA GLN A 11 1.67 0.28 -6.70
C GLN A 11 3.09 0.38 -7.27
N LYS A 12 3.34 1.35 -8.15
CA LYS A 12 4.69 1.59 -8.69
C LYS A 12 5.69 1.96 -7.59
N GLY A 13 5.28 2.78 -6.63
CA GLY A 13 6.09 3.13 -5.46
C GLY A 13 6.48 1.89 -4.65
N VAL A 14 5.50 1.03 -4.33
CA VAL A 14 5.75 -0.20 -3.56
C VAL A 14 6.65 -1.19 -4.33
N ARG A 15 6.40 -1.42 -5.63
CA ARG A 15 7.26 -2.27 -6.48
C ARG A 15 8.70 -1.75 -6.54
N SER A 16 8.88 -0.44 -6.66
CA SER A 16 10.20 0.17 -6.64
C SER A 16 10.92 0.02 -5.30
N LEU A 17 10.17 -0.04 -4.20
CA LEU A 17 10.71 -0.27 -2.87
C LEU A 17 11.24 -1.71 -2.77
N LEU A 18 10.42 -2.69 -3.16
CA LEU A 18 10.79 -4.11 -3.16
C LEU A 18 11.97 -4.42 -4.10
N ALA A 19 12.06 -3.74 -5.24
CA ALA A 19 13.14 -3.94 -6.21
C ALA A 19 14.47 -3.27 -5.80
N LYS A 20 14.48 -2.40 -4.79
CA LYS A 20 15.70 -1.71 -4.33
C LYS A 20 16.55 -2.68 -3.51
N SER A 21 17.67 -3.12 -4.10
CA SER A 21 18.67 -4.00 -3.48
C SER A 21 19.39 -3.43 -2.26
N GLY A 22 19.25 -2.12 -1.98
CA GLY A 22 19.89 -1.44 -0.85
C GLY A 22 19.07 -1.42 0.44
N TYR A 23 17.82 -1.89 0.41
CA TYR A 23 16.96 -1.97 1.60
C TYR A 23 16.81 -3.44 1.97
N ALA A 24 17.45 -3.86 3.07
CA ALA A 24 17.33 -5.21 3.58
C ALA A 24 15.99 -5.35 4.33
N PHE A 25 14.90 -5.42 3.57
CA PHE A 25 13.61 -5.81 4.11
C PHE A 25 13.71 -7.20 4.73
N SER A 26 13.20 -7.34 5.95
CA SER A 26 12.99 -8.66 6.52
C SER A 26 11.95 -9.42 5.66
N ASP A 27 11.89 -10.74 5.82
CA ASP A 27 10.88 -11.53 5.10
C ASP A 27 9.44 -11.14 5.54
N GLU A 28 9.25 -10.68 6.76
CA GLU A 28 7.96 -10.13 7.23
C GLU A 28 7.58 -8.84 6.49
N ASP A 29 8.54 -7.96 6.24
CA ASP A 29 8.32 -6.66 5.59
C ASP A 29 7.95 -6.85 4.12
N LYS A 30 8.65 -7.78 3.45
CA LYS A 30 8.36 -8.15 2.06
C LYS A 30 6.95 -8.74 1.96
N THR A 31 6.60 -9.63 2.89
CA THR A 31 5.26 -10.24 2.95
C THR A 31 4.17 -9.17 3.13
N LEU A 32 4.40 -8.19 4.01
CA LEU A 32 3.45 -7.09 4.22
C LEU A 32 3.33 -6.19 2.99
N LEU A 33 4.44 -5.89 2.31
CA LEU A 33 4.48 -5.10 1.09
C LEU A 33 3.80 -5.79 -0.10
N GLU A 34 3.99 -7.09 -0.24
CA GLU A 34 3.31 -7.92 -1.25
C GLU A 34 1.81 -7.98 -0.99
N ALA A 35 1.39 -8.13 0.27
CA ALA A 35 -0.03 -8.08 0.63
C ALA A 35 -0.68 -6.73 0.29
N ILE A 36 0.03 -5.62 0.51
CA ILE A 36 -0.44 -4.28 0.11
C ILE A 36 -0.57 -4.16 -1.40
N LEU A 37 0.38 -4.71 -2.17
CA LEU A 37 0.31 -4.71 -3.64
C LEU A 37 -0.91 -5.45 -4.17
N VAL A 38 -1.21 -6.64 -3.63
CA VAL A 38 -2.36 -7.45 -4.04
C VAL A 38 -3.66 -6.67 -3.81
N GLU A 39 -3.82 -6.04 -2.65
CA GLU A 39 -5.06 -5.32 -2.32
C GLU A 39 -5.21 -4.03 -3.15
N LEU A 40 -4.10 -3.36 -3.48
CA LEU A 40 -4.11 -2.22 -4.39
C LEU A 40 -4.45 -2.65 -5.83
N GLU A 41 -4.01 -3.82 -6.28
CA GLU A 41 -4.40 -4.39 -7.58
C GLU A 41 -5.89 -4.76 -7.61
N GLU A 42 -6.40 -5.37 -6.55
CA GLU A 42 -7.82 -5.66 -6.42
C GLU A 42 -8.69 -4.38 -6.45
N MET A 43 -8.24 -3.30 -5.84
CA MET A 43 -8.91 -2.00 -5.92
C MET A 43 -8.85 -1.37 -7.33
N SER A 44 -7.69 -1.45 -8.01
CA SER A 44 -7.54 -0.87 -9.35
C SER A 44 -8.37 -1.64 -10.39
N ASN A 45 -8.50 -2.96 -10.23
CA ASN A 45 -9.27 -3.82 -11.11
C ASN A 45 -10.79 -3.76 -10.85
N ASN A 46 -11.22 -3.45 -9.63
CA ASN A 46 -12.62 -3.35 -9.25
C ASN A 46 -13.08 -1.88 -9.07
N GLU A 47 -12.98 -1.05 -10.13
CA GLU A 47 -13.35 0.39 -10.10
C GLU A 47 -14.80 0.66 -9.61
N THR A 48 -15.67 -0.36 -9.61
CA THR A 48 -17.08 -0.27 -9.20
C THR A 48 -17.36 -0.69 -7.75
N ASP A 49 -16.39 -1.26 -7.02
CA ASP A 49 -16.57 -1.75 -5.65
C ASP A 49 -15.68 -0.99 -4.66
N ASN A 50 -15.99 0.31 -4.51
CA ASN A 50 -15.47 1.15 -3.43
C ASN A 50 -16.27 0.94 -2.15
N SER A 51 -16.61 -0.31 -1.81
CA SER A 51 -17.26 -0.60 -0.54
C SER A 51 -16.38 -0.09 0.60
N PRO A 52 -16.98 0.53 1.63
CA PRO A 52 -16.25 1.04 2.79
C PRO A 52 -15.31 -0.01 3.40
N ASP A 53 -15.69 -1.28 3.35
CA ASP A 53 -14.89 -2.41 3.86
C ASP A 53 -13.58 -2.61 3.09
N LYS A 54 -13.59 -2.53 1.75
CA LYS A 54 -12.36 -2.61 0.94
C LYS A 54 -11.44 -1.43 1.21
N VAL A 55 -12.02 -0.23 1.33
CA VAL A 55 -11.27 0.98 1.68
C VAL A 55 -10.64 0.88 3.07
N LEU A 56 -11.41 0.41 4.06
CA LEU A 56 -10.92 0.17 5.42
C LEU A 56 -9.80 -0.88 5.45
N LYS A 57 -9.91 -1.95 4.65
CA LYS A 57 -8.91 -3.00 4.58
C LYS A 57 -7.57 -2.46 4.06
N VAL A 58 -7.59 -1.71 2.96
CA VAL A 58 -6.39 -1.06 2.39
C VAL A 58 -5.80 -0.02 3.35
N LEU A 59 -6.64 0.81 3.98
CA LEU A 59 -6.17 1.76 5.00
C LEU A 59 -5.54 1.04 6.20
N SER A 60 -6.11 -0.09 6.65
CA SER A 60 -5.54 -0.87 7.75
C SER A 60 -4.17 -1.44 7.41
N LEU A 61 -3.98 -1.89 6.18
CA LEU A 61 -2.72 -2.42 5.68
C LEU A 61 -1.66 -1.31 5.53
N LEU A 62 -2.07 -0.15 5.02
CA LEU A 62 -1.21 1.04 4.96
C LEU A 62 -0.80 1.53 6.35
N LEU A 63 -1.71 1.55 7.32
CA LEU A 63 -1.39 1.90 8.71
C LEU A 63 -0.44 0.89 9.36
N ARG A 64 -0.63 -0.40 9.12
CA ARG A 64 0.31 -1.44 9.56
C ARG A 64 1.69 -1.23 8.94
N PHE A 65 1.75 -0.87 7.67
CA PHE A 65 3.00 -0.52 6.99
C PHE A 65 3.67 0.72 7.58
N LEU A 66 2.95 1.83 7.79
CA LEU A 66 3.52 3.04 8.37
C LEU A 66 4.06 2.79 9.79
N LYS A 67 3.27 2.09 10.63
CA LYS A 67 3.70 1.67 11.96
C LYS A 67 4.94 0.77 11.91
N PHE A 68 5.04 -0.08 10.90
CA PHE A 68 6.18 -0.98 10.71
C PHE A 68 7.49 -0.22 10.45
N PHE A 69 7.43 0.90 9.71
CA PHE A 69 8.60 1.75 9.44
C PHE A 69 8.90 2.75 10.57
N GLY A 70 8.24 2.63 11.72
CA GLY A 70 8.35 3.60 12.82
C GLY A 70 7.80 4.98 12.46
N ILE A 71 6.93 5.05 11.47
CA ILE A 71 6.20 6.29 11.14
C ILE A 71 4.99 6.34 12.06
N ASP A 72 5.24 6.82 13.27
CA ASP A 72 4.25 6.94 14.34
C ASP A 72 3.42 8.22 14.23
N ASP A 73 3.96 9.22 13.50
CA ASP A 73 3.30 10.49 13.22
C ASP A 73 2.95 10.60 11.74
N ILE A 74 1.66 10.46 11.46
CA ILE A 74 1.06 10.61 10.12
C ILE A 74 0.26 11.92 10.01
N SER A 75 0.32 12.80 11.02
CA SER A 75 -0.48 14.03 11.06
C SER A 75 -0.14 15.01 9.93
N GLY A 76 1.04 14.91 9.33
CA GLY A 76 1.44 15.69 8.14
C GLY A 76 1.06 15.09 6.79
N LEU A 77 0.38 13.93 6.75
CA LEU A 77 -0.02 13.27 5.49
C LEU A 77 -1.39 13.74 4.97
N PHE A 78 -2.13 14.55 5.73
CA PHE A 78 -3.46 15.08 5.41
C PHE A 78 -3.53 16.57 5.72
#